data_AF-A0A3M6UH42-F1
#
_entry.id   AF-A0A3M6UH42-F1
#
_cell.length_a   1.000
_cell.length_b   1.000
_cell.length_c   1.000
_cell.angle_alpha   90.00
_cell.angle_beta   90.00
_cell.angle_gamma   90.00
#
_symmetry.space_group_name_H-M   'P 1'
#
loop_
_entity.id
_entity.type
_entity.pdbx_description
1 polymer ?
#
loop_
_entity_poly.entity_id
_entity_poly.type
_entity_poly.pdbx_seq_one_letter_code
_entity_poly.pdbx_strand_id
1 'polypeptide(L)'
;KDECEDPTSCSANSSCTNLDGSYECTCSATESHLCYGTLLCGTPHVRIFNVGRTADQPTEFQLSSYYTFKANVEIRCAKIWTQNMSWIIANTSMNDFEALATGTIASSGFNDWTPSKQHEGFANVVHTLIFYFTVVQQDDNVTKTAYDRGFILMRLPPLVAIISGETEITKGDTQTIVLNGSESFDPHVGPGHQELLMFHWLCRRAGEEFPSEHPLEIKVVSRPLNPPKPSRGGCFGTGVGRLDSNEPLFVLNASVLESSNATYVFKLIVTKDVRSASDEKLVEVVKGNPPEVSLNWLNLEANFSVHVSRARNIDLHFKRFVLNDRLNVISTAPLTISADYMGYQCNDDVEYQWILYQEDKNAGWLEVFNQPERTKVFTIDPKILEDNTKYRLELTVILRNDTPSKSVQVFKTALLPKEGSCVVTPDTGEAVYTLFELLCFGWFAINETFTYEIQISGEGSIYYSYYHGPSAKQMLVLPQGNASHGYWSNVKVFVLRSNGATTELDVPVRVTPPKSNASMDLFELLVKNTSAFEDYLLSMESHKAWQLMTAMLLTTEAQELVDGSNSEKSLQQRIACLIVLVLKQRDVALRRLQINEFKDLPGLVFISAFLASAGRNLPELSYLS
;
A
#
# COMPACT_ATOMS: atom_id res chain seq x y z
N LYS A 1 -39.55 -7.96 -10.90
CA LYS A 1 -40.53 -9.09 -10.92
C LYS A 1 -41.55 -8.67 -11.97
N ASP A 2 -42.75 -9.22 -12.07
CA ASP A 2 -43.84 -8.52 -12.77
C ASP A 2 -44.77 -7.96 -11.69
N GLU A 3 -44.60 -6.69 -11.34
CA GLU A 3 -45.31 -6.02 -10.27
C GLU A 3 -46.78 -5.75 -10.63
N CYS A 4 -47.13 -5.82 -11.91
CA CYS A 4 -48.49 -5.64 -12.42
C CYS A 4 -49.32 -6.94 -12.49
N GLU A 5 -48.74 -8.11 -12.16
CA GLU A 5 -49.50 -9.35 -11.96
C GLU A 5 -50.23 -9.42 -10.62
N ASP A 6 -49.82 -8.63 -9.61
CA ASP A 6 -50.48 -8.57 -8.30
C ASP A 6 -51.66 -7.58 -8.32
N PRO A 7 -52.91 -8.05 -8.16
CA PRO A 7 -54.10 -7.18 -8.22
C PRO A 7 -54.21 -6.18 -7.07
N THR A 8 -53.29 -6.21 -6.09
CA THR A 8 -53.20 -5.23 -5.01
C THR A 8 -52.20 -4.10 -5.26
N SER A 9 -51.40 -4.18 -6.34
CA SER A 9 -50.35 -3.20 -6.66
C SER A 9 -50.88 -1.82 -7.02
N CYS A 10 -52.04 -1.75 -7.69
CA CYS A 10 -52.72 -0.50 -8.05
C CYS A 10 -54.20 -0.57 -7.63
N SER A 11 -54.83 0.58 -7.41
CA SER A 11 -56.28 0.67 -7.20
C SER A 11 -57.05 0.04 -8.36
N ALA A 12 -58.26 -0.48 -8.09
CA ALA A 12 -59.13 -1.08 -9.10
C ALA A 12 -59.46 -0.14 -10.29
N ASN A 13 -59.26 1.18 -10.12
CA ASN A 13 -59.50 2.21 -11.14
C ASN A 13 -58.21 2.80 -11.77
N SER A 14 -57.06 2.14 -11.63
CA SER A 14 -55.80 2.54 -12.26
C SER A 14 -55.12 1.42 -13.08
N SER A 15 -54.41 1.82 -14.13
CA SER A 15 -53.57 0.93 -14.94
C SER A 15 -52.14 0.87 -14.40
N CYS A 16 -51.60 -0.33 -14.25
CA CYS A 16 -50.23 -0.58 -13.81
C CYS A 16 -49.28 -0.69 -15.01
N THR A 17 -48.12 -0.04 -14.93
CA THR A 17 -47.01 -0.18 -15.89
C THR A 17 -45.70 -0.48 -15.15
N ASN A 18 -45.06 -1.60 -15.48
CA ASN A 18 -43.76 -1.97 -14.92
C ASN A 18 -42.64 -1.11 -15.52
N LEU A 19 -41.68 -0.73 -14.68
CA LEU A 19 -40.43 -0.05 -15.02
C LEU A 19 -39.25 -0.87 -14.51
N ASP A 20 -38.03 -0.60 -14.98
CA ASP A 20 -36.85 -1.30 -14.48
C ASP A 20 -36.62 -0.97 -13.00
N GLY A 21 -36.88 -1.93 -12.11
CA GLY A 21 -36.80 -1.79 -10.66
C GLY A 21 -37.96 -1.05 -9.96
N SER A 22 -39.03 -0.66 -10.67
CA SER A 22 -40.20 0.06 -10.09
C SER A 22 -41.49 -0.16 -10.90
N TYR A 23 -42.62 0.43 -10.49
CA TYR A 23 -43.87 0.40 -11.25
C TYR A 23 -44.64 1.71 -11.07
N GLU A 24 -45.46 2.06 -12.05
CA GLU A 24 -46.30 3.27 -12.06
C GLU A 24 -47.77 2.90 -12.20
N CYS A 25 -48.65 3.55 -11.42
CA CYS A 25 -50.10 3.41 -11.51
C CYS A 25 -50.72 4.69 -12.13
N THR A 26 -51.39 4.57 -13.26
CA THR A 26 -52.05 5.68 -13.97
C THR A 26 -53.57 5.60 -13.82
N CYS A 27 -54.21 6.62 -13.24
CA CYS A 27 -55.66 6.64 -13.02
C CYS A 27 -56.43 7.07 -14.28
N SER A 28 -57.60 6.46 -14.50
CA SER A 28 -58.52 6.88 -15.55
C SER A 28 -59.10 8.28 -15.28
N ALA A 29 -59.06 9.17 -16.28
CA ALA A 29 -59.45 10.57 -16.16
C ALA A 29 -60.94 10.81 -15.83
N THR A 30 -61.79 9.80 -15.98
CA THR A 30 -63.25 9.89 -15.78
C THR A 30 -63.68 9.72 -14.33
N GLU A 31 -62.86 9.14 -13.47
CA GLU A 31 -63.18 8.85 -12.05
C GLU A 31 -61.98 9.09 -11.12
N SER A 32 -61.23 10.17 -11.37
CA SER A 32 -60.01 10.52 -10.61
C SER A 32 -60.22 10.61 -9.09
N HIS A 33 -61.42 10.95 -8.63
CA HIS A 33 -61.81 11.05 -7.22
C HIS A 33 -62.03 9.69 -6.53
N LEU A 34 -62.22 8.60 -7.29
CA LEU A 34 -62.33 7.22 -6.79
C LEU A 34 -60.97 6.50 -6.76
N CYS A 35 -59.90 7.16 -7.22
CA CYS A 35 -58.54 6.63 -7.25
C CYS A 35 -57.77 6.83 -5.92
N TYR A 36 -58.46 6.85 -4.78
CA TYR A 36 -57.81 6.85 -3.47
C TYR A 36 -57.57 5.41 -3.01
N GLY A 37 -56.50 4.80 -3.51
CA GLY A 37 -56.07 3.46 -3.11
C GLY A 37 -54.66 3.14 -3.61
N THR A 38 -53.73 2.93 -2.67
CA THR A 38 -52.35 2.40 -2.82
C THR A 38 -51.30 3.27 -3.52
N LEU A 39 -51.15 4.52 -3.07
CA LEU A 39 -49.97 5.38 -3.30
C LEU A 39 -48.91 5.35 -2.16
N LEU A 40 -49.11 4.52 -1.13
CA LEU A 40 -48.23 4.50 0.05
C LEU A 40 -47.04 3.55 -0.17
N CYS A 41 -45.81 4.00 0.10
CA CYS A 41 -44.67 3.06 0.14
C CYS A 41 -44.96 1.97 1.19
N GLY A 42 -44.68 0.72 0.84
CA GLY A 42 -44.60 -0.36 1.81
C GLY A 42 -43.53 -0.07 2.86
N THR A 43 -43.60 -0.76 4.01
CA THR A 43 -42.51 -0.71 4.99
C THR A 43 -41.23 -1.21 4.32
N PRO A 44 -40.14 -0.42 4.32
CA PRO A 44 -38.89 -0.85 3.71
C PRO A 44 -38.37 -2.10 4.42
N HIS A 45 -37.73 -2.98 3.66
CA HIS A 45 -37.01 -4.12 4.20
C HIS A 45 -35.52 -3.85 4.09
N VAL A 46 -34.80 -4.00 5.19
CA VAL A 46 -33.38 -3.72 5.25
C VAL A 46 -32.63 -4.95 5.72
N ARG A 47 -31.46 -5.20 5.14
CA ARG A 47 -30.58 -6.28 5.59
C ARG A 47 -29.11 -5.92 5.43
N ILE A 48 -28.33 -6.09 6.49
CA ILE A 48 -26.86 -5.99 6.45
C ILE A 48 -26.29 -7.35 6.03
N PHE A 49 -25.47 -7.38 4.97
CA PHE A 49 -25.01 -8.65 4.40
C PHE A 49 -23.86 -9.29 5.20
N ASN A 50 -22.91 -8.48 5.63
CA ASN A 50 -21.62 -8.92 6.15
C ASN A 50 -21.46 -8.56 7.64
N VAL A 51 -22.44 -8.98 8.45
CA VAL A 51 -22.45 -8.75 9.90
C VAL A 51 -22.76 -10.04 10.66
N GLY A 52 -22.18 -10.20 11.85
CA GLY A 52 -22.43 -11.31 12.75
C GLY A 52 -23.87 -11.25 13.25
N ARG A 53 -24.54 -12.40 13.35
CA ARG A 53 -25.96 -12.45 13.71
C ARG A 53 -26.19 -12.68 15.21
N THR A 54 -25.15 -13.05 15.94
CA THR A 54 -25.20 -13.25 17.39
C THR A 54 -23.97 -12.62 18.06
N ALA A 55 -24.10 -12.26 19.34
CA ALA A 55 -23.02 -11.59 20.08
C ALA A 55 -21.81 -12.50 20.37
N ASP A 56 -22.02 -13.82 20.39
CA ASP A 56 -20.97 -14.84 20.52
C ASP A 56 -20.24 -15.14 19.19
N GLN A 57 -20.85 -14.79 18.06
CA GLN A 57 -20.25 -14.89 16.72
C GLN A 57 -20.31 -13.54 15.99
N PRO A 58 -19.64 -12.50 16.51
CA PRO A 58 -19.60 -11.19 15.86
C PRO A 58 -18.75 -11.25 14.58
N THR A 59 -18.98 -10.32 13.66
CA THR A 59 -18.02 -10.07 12.58
C THR A 59 -16.79 -9.40 13.16
N GLU A 60 -15.69 -10.15 13.23
CA GLU A 60 -14.40 -9.65 13.66
C GLU A 60 -13.63 -9.05 12.48
N PHE A 61 -13.10 -7.84 12.67
CA PHE A 61 -12.28 -7.17 11.65
C PHE A 61 -11.28 -6.22 12.30
N GLN A 62 -10.19 -5.91 11.59
CA GLN A 62 -9.15 -5.00 12.07
C GLN A 62 -9.47 -3.55 11.66
N LEU A 63 -9.30 -2.56 12.53
CA LEU A 63 -9.65 -1.15 12.22
C LEU A 63 -8.79 -0.54 11.09
N SER A 64 -7.64 -1.13 10.79
CA SER A 64 -6.80 -0.77 9.63
C SER A 64 -7.20 -1.49 8.34
N SER A 65 -8.17 -2.40 8.40
CA SER A 65 -8.69 -3.08 7.22
C SER A 65 -9.72 -2.19 6.54
N TYR A 66 -9.70 -2.12 5.21
CA TYR A 66 -10.70 -1.42 4.39
C TYR A 66 -12.03 -2.20 4.36
N TYR A 67 -12.45 -2.72 5.51
CA TYR A 67 -13.65 -3.53 5.66
C TYR A 67 -14.87 -2.62 5.53
N THR A 68 -15.72 -2.92 4.56
CA THR A 68 -16.90 -2.09 4.27
C THR A 68 -18.16 -2.89 4.55
N PHE A 69 -18.95 -2.46 5.52
CA PHE A 69 -20.29 -3.00 5.77
C PHE A 69 -21.25 -2.52 4.68
N LYS A 70 -22.11 -3.41 4.18
CA LYS A 70 -23.09 -3.09 3.14
C LYS A 70 -24.49 -3.50 3.57
N ALA A 71 -25.44 -2.60 3.39
CA ALA A 71 -26.86 -2.83 3.63
C ALA A 71 -27.63 -2.85 2.31
N ASN A 72 -28.51 -3.84 2.15
CA ASN A 72 -29.56 -3.81 1.14
C ASN A 72 -30.76 -3.06 1.67
N VAL A 73 -31.35 -2.20 0.83
CA VAL A 73 -32.62 -1.55 1.13
C VAL A 73 -33.57 -1.90 0.01
N GLU A 74 -34.59 -2.69 0.35
CA GLU A 74 -35.68 -3.04 -0.55
C GLU A 74 -36.90 -2.21 -0.15
N ILE A 75 -37.30 -1.28 -1.00
CA ILE A 75 -38.47 -0.44 -0.79
C ILE A 75 -39.38 -0.53 -2.00
N ARG A 76 -40.67 -0.75 -1.76
CA ARG A 76 -41.71 -0.72 -2.79
C ARG A 76 -42.46 0.59 -2.66
N CYS A 77 -42.24 1.52 -3.59
CA CYS A 77 -42.86 2.83 -3.53
C CYS A 77 -43.12 3.44 -4.91
N ALA A 78 -44.23 4.17 -5.04
CA ALA A 78 -44.58 4.92 -6.25
C ALA A 78 -43.84 6.26 -6.37
N LYS A 79 -43.58 6.98 -5.25
CA LYS A 79 -42.82 8.24 -5.25
C LYS A 79 -42.09 8.48 -3.92
N ILE A 80 -40.77 8.66 -3.99
CA ILE A 80 -39.91 8.96 -2.83
C ILE A 80 -39.57 10.45 -2.83
N TRP A 81 -39.89 11.17 -1.74
CA TRP A 81 -39.53 12.59 -1.58
C TRP A 81 -38.20 12.77 -0.85
N THR A 82 -38.03 12.07 0.27
CA THR A 82 -36.80 12.13 1.07
C THR A 82 -36.50 10.77 1.64
N GLN A 83 -35.23 10.39 1.58
CA GLN A 83 -34.70 9.19 2.22
C GLN A 83 -33.51 9.58 3.10
N ASN A 84 -33.45 9.02 4.29
CA ASN A 84 -32.30 9.13 5.17
C ASN A 84 -31.85 7.73 5.58
N MET A 85 -30.54 7.58 5.70
CA MET A 85 -29.91 6.35 6.14
C MET A 85 -28.77 6.66 7.08
N SER A 86 -28.64 5.86 8.13
CA SER A 86 -27.63 6.04 9.18
C SER A 86 -27.10 4.70 9.65
N TRP A 87 -25.78 4.64 9.82
CA TRP A 87 -25.09 3.56 10.53
C TRP A 87 -24.90 3.97 11.99
N ILE A 88 -25.25 3.10 12.92
CA ILE A 88 -25.23 3.39 14.35
C ILE A 88 -24.50 2.26 15.09
N ILE A 89 -23.56 2.61 15.96
CA ILE A 89 -22.86 1.70 16.86
C ILE A 89 -23.45 1.86 18.26
N ALA A 90 -23.88 0.76 18.86
CA ALA A 90 -24.48 0.74 20.19
C ALA A 90 -23.89 -0.35 21.09
N ASN A 91 -24.14 -0.25 22.40
CA ASN A 91 -23.76 -1.28 23.35
C ASN A 91 -24.66 -2.52 23.18
N THR A 92 -24.10 -3.72 23.35
CA THR A 92 -24.84 -4.99 23.26
C THR A 92 -25.87 -5.17 24.37
N SER A 93 -25.75 -4.43 25.48
CA SER A 93 -26.73 -4.44 26.56
C SER A 93 -28.02 -3.66 26.26
N MET A 94 -28.02 -2.79 25.25
CA MET A 94 -29.16 -1.95 24.90
C MET A 94 -30.20 -2.75 24.11
N ASN A 95 -31.49 -2.47 24.36
CA ASN A 95 -32.54 -2.91 23.46
C ASN A 95 -32.57 -2.05 22.17
N ASP A 96 -33.33 -2.47 21.16
CA ASP A 96 -33.34 -1.81 19.86
C ASP A 96 -33.77 -0.34 19.91
N PHE A 97 -34.73 -0.02 20.78
CA PHE A 97 -35.22 1.36 20.92
C PHE A 97 -34.16 2.27 21.54
N GLU A 98 -33.50 1.81 22.61
CA GLU A 98 -32.41 2.52 23.27
C GLU A 98 -31.21 2.71 22.35
N ALA A 99 -30.84 1.65 21.62
CA ALA A 99 -29.72 1.66 20.69
C ALA A 99 -29.92 2.65 19.54
N LEU A 100 -31.15 2.75 19.00
CA LEU A 100 -31.49 3.72 17.96
C LEU A 100 -31.52 5.17 18.49
N ALA A 101 -31.87 5.38 19.75
CA ALA A 101 -31.99 6.72 20.34
C ALA A 101 -30.65 7.27 20.88
N THR A 102 -29.80 6.41 21.42
CA THR A 102 -28.58 6.80 22.17
C THR A 102 -27.28 6.27 21.56
N GLY A 103 -27.37 5.42 20.54
CA GLY A 103 -26.21 4.91 19.84
C GLY A 103 -25.41 6.00 19.13
N THR A 104 -24.14 5.74 18.89
CA THR A 104 -23.24 6.67 18.19
C THR A 104 -23.44 6.52 16.69
N ILE A 105 -23.79 7.61 16.00
CA ILE A 105 -23.89 7.64 14.54
C ILE A 105 -22.48 7.53 13.95
N ALA A 106 -22.20 6.43 13.25
CA ALA A 106 -20.92 6.15 12.63
C ALA A 106 -20.81 6.73 11.21
N SER A 107 -21.92 6.78 10.48
CA SER A 107 -22.02 7.40 9.15
C SER A 107 -23.49 7.68 8.80
N SER A 108 -23.74 8.56 7.85
CA SER A 108 -25.07 8.92 7.36
C SER A 108 -25.05 9.18 5.85
N GLY A 109 -26.16 8.86 5.17
CA GLY A 109 -26.39 9.15 3.75
C GLY A 109 -25.98 8.05 2.77
N PHE A 110 -25.26 7.02 3.23
CA PHE A 110 -24.76 5.91 2.39
C PHE A 110 -25.19 4.54 2.93
N ASN A 111 -25.44 3.60 2.03
CA ASN A 111 -25.83 2.22 2.34
C ASN A 111 -24.61 1.30 2.54
N ASP A 112 -23.42 1.86 2.46
CA ASP A 112 -22.16 1.27 2.83
C ASP A 112 -21.44 2.10 3.89
N TRP A 113 -20.69 1.43 4.76
CA TRP A 113 -19.91 2.07 5.81
C TRP A 113 -18.58 1.39 6.00
N THR A 114 -17.52 2.19 5.94
CA THR A 114 -16.14 1.77 6.22
C THR A 114 -15.71 2.39 7.55
N PRO A 115 -15.42 1.57 8.58
CA PRO A 115 -14.88 2.05 9.85
C PRO A 115 -13.53 2.74 9.62
N SER A 116 -13.38 3.93 10.22
CA SER A 116 -12.13 4.72 10.20
C SER A 116 -11.54 4.89 11.61
N LYS A 117 -10.35 5.50 11.70
CA LYS A 117 -9.62 5.73 12.96
C LYS A 117 -10.45 6.38 14.08
N GLN A 118 -11.45 7.19 13.73
CA GLN A 118 -12.33 7.86 14.72
C GLN A 118 -13.16 6.89 15.59
N HIS A 119 -13.27 5.62 15.17
CA HIS A 119 -14.04 4.59 15.89
C HIS A 119 -13.17 3.73 16.82
N GLU A 120 -11.91 4.10 17.07
CA GLU A 120 -10.99 3.38 17.96
C GLU A 120 -11.58 3.11 19.35
N GLY A 121 -12.36 4.04 19.89
CA GLY A 121 -12.98 3.90 21.22
C GLY A 121 -13.94 2.71 21.35
N PHE A 122 -14.34 2.09 20.23
CA PHE A 122 -15.20 0.90 20.19
C PHE A 122 -14.39 -0.41 20.00
N ALA A 123 -13.07 -0.35 20.00
CA ALA A 123 -12.24 -1.53 19.77
C ALA A 123 -12.19 -2.48 20.97
N ASN A 124 -11.88 -3.74 20.69
CA ASN A 124 -11.71 -4.86 21.63
C ASN A 124 -12.97 -5.24 22.42
N VAL A 125 -14.12 -4.67 22.07
CA VAL A 125 -15.42 -4.97 22.69
C VAL A 125 -16.43 -5.28 21.58
N VAL A 126 -17.35 -6.22 21.87
CA VAL A 126 -18.44 -6.55 20.95
C VAL A 126 -19.50 -5.45 21.02
N HIS A 127 -19.88 -4.92 19.86
CA HIS A 127 -20.91 -3.88 19.72
C HIS A 127 -22.04 -4.33 18.81
N THR A 128 -23.22 -3.72 18.99
CA THR A 128 -24.34 -3.83 18.06
C THR A 128 -24.17 -2.79 16.97
N LEU A 129 -24.07 -3.22 15.71
CA LEU A 129 -24.12 -2.37 14.53
C LEU A 129 -25.54 -2.36 13.97
N ILE A 130 -26.11 -1.18 13.81
CA ILE A 130 -27.47 -0.98 13.30
C ILE A 130 -27.39 -0.14 12.03
N PHE A 131 -28.08 -0.59 10.99
CA PHE A 131 -28.36 0.25 9.83
C PHE A 131 -29.82 0.67 9.90
N TYR A 132 -30.04 1.97 10.01
CA TYR A 132 -31.36 2.59 10.17
C TYR A 132 -31.72 3.37 8.90
N PHE A 133 -32.89 3.09 8.34
CA PHE A 133 -33.39 3.71 7.11
C PHE A 133 -34.77 4.32 7.35
N THR A 134 -34.97 5.54 6.84
CA THR A 134 -36.26 6.23 6.91
C THR A 134 -36.62 6.83 5.56
N VAL A 135 -37.89 6.72 5.18
CA VAL A 135 -38.45 7.33 3.98
C VAL A 135 -39.65 8.19 4.35
N VAL A 136 -39.73 9.40 3.80
CA VAL A 136 -40.86 10.32 3.99
C VAL A 136 -41.69 10.38 2.72
N GLN A 137 -43.02 10.30 2.89
CA GLN A 137 -44.00 10.26 1.80
C GLN A 137 -44.95 11.47 1.85
N GLN A 138 -45.14 12.13 0.70
CA GLN A 138 -46.20 13.13 0.41
C GLN A 138 -46.25 14.34 1.39
N ASP A 139 -47.11 15.32 1.10
CA ASP A 139 -47.34 16.53 1.93
C ASP A 139 -47.79 16.22 3.38
N ASP A 140 -48.30 15.01 3.66
CA ASP A 140 -48.74 14.57 5.00
C ASP A 140 -47.59 14.08 5.91
N ASN A 141 -46.32 14.13 5.47
CA ASN A 141 -45.13 13.76 6.26
C ASN A 141 -45.20 12.34 6.88
N VAL A 142 -45.77 11.37 6.17
CA VAL A 142 -45.81 9.98 6.68
C VAL A 142 -44.42 9.36 6.56
N THR A 143 -43.74 9.18 7.70
CA THR A 143 -42.42 8.55 7.78
C THR A 143 -42.56 7.04 7.99
N LYS A 144 -41.96 6.25 7.10
CA LYS A 144 -41.74 4.81 7.30
C LYS A 144 -40.29 4.56 7.65
N THR A 145 -40.05 3.66 8.59
CA THR A 145 -38.72 3.35 9.10
C THR A 145 -38.49 1.85 9.08
N ALA A 146 -37.24 1.45 8.87
CA ALA A 146 -36.80 0.07 8.96
C ALA A 146 -35.34 0.03 9.39
N TYR A 147 -34.95 -1.07 10.02
CA TYR A 147 -33.58 -1.30 10.40
C TYR A 147 -33.25 -2.78 10.38
N ASP A 148 -31.97 -3.08 10.21
CA ASP A 148 -31.38 -4.38 10.52
C ASP A 148 -30.22 -4.15 11.49
N ARG A 149 -29.87 -5.19 12.25
CA ARG A 149 -28.76 -5.16 13.17
C ARG A 149 -27.90 -6.40 13.07
N GLY A 150 -26.66 -6.25 13.52
CA GLY A 150 -25.78 -7.38 13.81
C GLY A 150 -24.72 -7.00 14.81
N PHE A 151 -23.80 -7.92 15.04
CA PHE A 151 -22.75 -7.80 16.04
C PHE A 151 -21.38 -7.72 15.38
N ILE A 152 -20.57 -6.79 15.85
CA ILE A 152 -19.23 -6.53 15.34
C ILE A 152 -18.21 -6.53 16.46
N LEU A 153 -16.98 -6.94 16.14
CA LEU A 153 -15.83 -6.88 17.03
C LEU A 153 -14.66 -6.22 16.29
N MET A 154 -14.38 -4.98 16.66
CA MET A 154 -13.25 -4.24 16.11
C MET A 154 -11.96 -4.63 16.83
N ARG A 155 -10.92 -5.01 16.09
CA ARG A 155 -9.58 -5.24 16.61
C ARG A 155 -8.63 -4.13 16.19
N LEU A 156 -7.82 -3.64 17.13
CA LEU A 156 -6.70 -2.80 16.78
C LEU A 156 -5.57 -3.65 16.17
N PRO A 157 -4.75 -3.10 15.27
CA PRO A 157 -3.58 -3.79 14.76
C PRO A 157 -2.68 -4.31 15.89
N PRO A 158 -2.00 -5.47 15.72
CA PRO A 158 -0.99 -5.90 16.68
C PRO A 158 0.11 -4.85 16.81
N LEU A 159 0.71 -4.74 18.00
CA LEU A 159 1.89 -3.90 18.21
C LEU A 159 3.07 -4.44 17.41
N VAL A 160 4.06 -3.60 17.15
CA VAL A 160 5.31 -4.00 16.51
C VAL A 160 6.44 -3.81 17.52
N ALA A 161 7.03 -4.92 17.97
CA ALA A 161 8.20 -4.92 18.84
C ALA A 161 9.46 -5.12 17.98
N ILE A 162 10.46 -4.27 18.17
CA ILE A 162 11.70 -4.28 17.39
C ILE A 162 12.87 -4.04 18.34
N ILE A 163 13.85 -4.95 18.35
CA ILE A 163 15.19 -4.72 18.89
C ILE A 163 16.09 -4.33 17.72
N SER A 164 16.57 -3.08 17.71
CA SER A 164 17.35 -2.55 16.61
C SER A 164 18.66 -3.31 16.37
N GLY A 165 19.05 -3.37 15.10
CA GLY A 165 20.23 -4.08 14.63
C GLY A 165 19.98 -5.57 14.40
N GLU A 166 21.08 -6.30 14.31
CA GLU A 166 21.11 -7.69 13.85
C GLU A 166 20.48 -8.64 14.87
N THR A 167 19.92 -9.74 14.36
CA THR A 167 19.21 -10.74 15.16
C THR A 167 20.15 -11.61 15.97
N GLU A 168 21.36 -11.86 15.47
CA GLU A 168 22.41 -12.55 16.22
C GLU A 168 23.73 -11.79 16.08
N ILE A 169 24.46 -11.58 17.18
CA ILE A 169 25.75 -10.91 17.19
C ILE A 169 26.75 -11.64 18.09
N THR A 170 28.03 -11.51 17.77
CA THR A 170 29.14 -11.91 18.66
C THR A 170 29.62 -10.70 19.45
N LYS A 171 29.87 -10.89 20.75
CA LYS A 171 30.46 -9.88 21.63
C LYS A 171 31.55 -10.49 22.51
N GLY A 172 32.59 -9.71 22.74
CA GLY A 172 33.63 -10.03 23.70
C GLY A 172 33.12 -10.00 25.14
N ASP A 173 33.73 -10.79 26.01
CA ASP A 173 33.39 -10.92 27.44
C ASP A 173 33.57 -9.65 28.27
N THR A 174 34.19 -8.62 27.71
CA THR A 174 34.34 -7.28 28.30
C THR A 174 33.66 -6.18 27.49
N GLN A 175 33.09 -6.51 26.34
CA GLN A 175 32.42 -5.54 25.47
C GLN A 175 31.02 -5.19 26.00
N THR A 176 30.54 -4.03 25.58
CA THR A 176 29.18 -3.56 25.91
C THR A 176 28.18 -4.12 24.91
N ILE A 177 27.07 -4.63 25.44
CA ILE A 177 25.88 -5.06 24.70
C ILE A 177 24.84 -3.95 24.81
N VAL A 178 24.37 -3.47 23.66
CA VAL A 178 23.33 -2.45 23.55
C VAL A 178 22.08 -3.09 22.96
N LEU A 179 20.99 -3.02 23.70
CA LEU A 179 19.68 -3.53 23.30
C LEU A 179 18.74 -2.33 23.21
N ASN A 180 18.28 -2.03 21.99
CA ASN A 180 17.51 -0.83 21.71
C ASN A 180 16.13 -1.19 21.15
N GLY A 181 15.09 -0.99 21.96
CA GLY A 181 13.68 -1.20 21.63
C GLY A 181 12.98 0.02 21.03
N SER A 182 13.70 1.14 20.85
CA SER A 182 13.13 2.46 20.50
C SER A 182 12.34 2.50 19.18
N GLU A 183 12.66 1.61 18.25
CA GLU A 183 11.94 1.52 16.96
C GLU A 183 10.59 0.81 17.09
N SER A 184 10.25 0.25 18.26
CA SER A 184 8.95 -0.37 18.51
C SER A 184 7.82 0.66 18.47
N PHE A 185 6.67 0.29 17.91
CA PHE A 185 5.56 1.22 17.72
C PHE A 185 4.19 0.53 17.71
N ASP A 186 3.16 1.35 17.92
CA ASP A 186 1.77 0.98 17.68
C ASP A 186 1.39 1.42 16.25
N PRO A 187 1.06 0.51 15.32
CA PRO A 187 0.68 0.89 13.95
C PRO A 187 -0.49 1.88 13.85
N HIS A 188 -1.32 1.97 14.90
CA HIS A 188 -2.42 2.93 14.94
C HIS A 188 -1.95 4.37 15.15
N VAL A 189 -0.95 4.57 16.04
CA VAL A 189 -0.35 5.86 16.36
C VAL A 189 0.75 6.23 15.35
N GLY A 190 1.55 5.24 14.95
CA GLY A 190 2.77 5.41 14.16
C GLY A 190 4.03 5.42 15.03
N PRO A 191 5.21 5.48 14.38
CA PRO A 191 6.51 5.46 15.06
C PRO A 191 6.76 6.73 15.89
N GLY A 192 7.74 6.67 16.80
CA GLY A 192 8.23 7.82 17.56
C GLY A 192 7.50 8.16 18.87
N HIS A 193 6.47 7.39 19.24
CA HIS A 193 5.64 7.62 20.44
C HIS A 193 5.84 6.52 21.48
N GLN A 194 7.08 6.35 21.94
CA GLN A 194 7.49 5.27 22.85
C GLN A 194 6.89 5.42 24.25
N GLU A 195 6.55 6.64 24.66
CA GLU A 195 5.93 6.97 25.95
C GLU A 195 4.55 6.31 26.14
N LEU A 196 3.93 5.86 25.04
CA LEU A 196 2.64 5.16 25.05
C LEU A 196 2.80 3.63 25.17
N LEU A 197 4.04 3.13 25.22
CA LEU A 197 4.36 1.70 25.23
C LEU A 197 5.07 1.32 26.54
N MET A 198 4.79 0.11 27.02
CA MET A 198 5.53 -0.48 28.13
C MET A 198 6.53 -1.52 27.62
N PHE A 199 7.79 -1.39 28.01
CA PHE A 199 8.88 -2.27 27.61
C PHE A 199 9.23 -3.25 28.73
N HIS A 200 9.40 -4.53 28.37
CA HIS A 200 9.83 -5.57 29.28
C HIS A 200 10.96 -6.37 28.65
N TRP A 201 12.15 -6.28 29.25
CA TRP A 201 13.31 -7.05 28.83
C TRP A 201 13.40 -8.36 29.60
N LEU A 202 13.64 -9.45 28.90
CA LEU A 202 13.85 -10.78 29.47
C LEU A 202 15.18 -11.34 29.00
N CYS A 203 15.77 -12.21 29.81
CA CYS A 203 17.06 -12.81 29.49
C CYS A 203 17.14 -14.27 29.93
N ARG A 204 17.68 -15.12 29.04
CA ARG A 204 18.02 -16.53 29.31
C ARG A 204 19.28 -16.95 28.55
N ARG A 205 19.82 -18.13 28.87
CA ARG A 205 20.84 -18.77 28.02
C ARG A 205 20.17 -19.57 26.89
N ALA A 206 20.88 -19.77 25.79
CA ALA A 206 20.45 -20.67 24.74
C ALA A 206 20.27 -22.10 25.32
N GLY A 207 19.15 -22.75 24.99
CA GLY A 207 18.76 -24.05 25.55
C GLY A 207 17.90 -23.99 26.82
N GLU A 208 17.69 -22.81 27.43
CA GLU A 208 16.70 -22.60 28.49
C GLU A 208 15.37 -22.07 27.89
N GLU A 209 14.25 -22.18 28.62
CA GLU A 209 12.94 -21.65 28.21
C GLU A 209 12.45 -20.55 29.14
N PHE A 210 11.66 -19.61 28.61
CA PHE A 210 10.98 -18.61 29.43
C PHE A 210 9.78 -19.25 30.15
N PRO A 211 9.56 -18.93 31.44
CA PRO A 211 8.53 -19.60 32.24
C PRO A 211 7.09 -19.19 31.91
N SER A 212 6.89 -18.03 31.26
CA SER A 212 5.59 -17.53 30.79
C SER A 212 5.82 -16.58 29.62
N GLU A 213 4.79 -16.39 28.80
CA GLU A 213 4.73 -15.35 27.77
C GLU A 213 4.24 -14.00 28.34
N HIS A 214 3.61 -14.00 29.52
CA HIS A 214 3.11 -12.79 30.16
C HIS A 214 4.21 -12.13 31.01
N PRO A 215 4.71 -10.92 30.65
CA PRO A 215 5.88 -10.32 31.30
C PRO A 215 5.75 -10.14 32.82
N LEU A 216 4.52 -9.91 33.30
CA LEU A 216 4.22 -9.64 34.70
C LEU A 216 4.27 -10.89 35.59
N GLU A 217 4.15 -12.08 35.02
CA GLU A 217 4.26 -13.36 35.75
C GLU A 217 5.72 -13.78 35.96
N ILE A 218 6.65 -13.14 35.24
CA ILE A 218 8.06 -13.50 35.21
C ILE A 218 8.81 -12.72 36.28
N LYS A 219 9.51 -13.45 37.16
CA LYS A 219 10.29 -12.85 38.25
C LYS A 219 11.40 -11.95 37.70
N VAL A 220 11.59 -10.80 38.36
CA VAL A 220 12.72 -9.92 38.07
C VAL A 220 13.99 -10.59 38.56
N VAL A 221 14.95 -10.78 37.66
CA VAL A 221 16.29 -11.28 37.94
C VAL A 221 17.27 -10.12 37.91
N SER A 222 17.79 -9.81 39.09
CA SER A 222 18.76 -8.74 39.26
C SER A 222 20.17 -9.29 39.11
N ARG A 223 21.10 -8.38 38.76
CA ARG A 223 22.55 -8.62 38.80
C ARG A 223 22.96 -8.85 40.27
N PRO A 224 23.35 -10.06 40.69
CA PRO A 224 23.72 -10.28 42.08
C PRO A 224 25.14 -9.75 42.35
N LEU A 225 25.36 -9.14 43.51
CA LEU A 225 26.73 -8.83 44.00
C LEU A 225 27.54 -10.11 44.25
N ASN A 226 26.86 -11.19 44.64
CA ASN A 226 27.44 -12.53 44.84
C ASN A 226 26.52 -13.56 44.15
N PRO A 227 26.97 -14.23 43.07
CA PRO A 227 26.17 -15.23 42.38
C PRO A 227 25.85 -16.41 43.31
N PRO A 228 24.60 -16.92 43.32
CA PRO A 228 24.25 -18.08 44.12
C PRO A 228 25.03 -19.32 43.66
N LYS A 229 25.49 -20.13 44.63
CA LYS A 229 26.11 -21.45 44.39
C LYS A 229 25.26 -22.53 45.07
N PRO A 230 24.77 -23.57 44.35
CA PRO A 230 24.94 -23.81 42.92
C PRO A 230 24.18 -22.80 42.05
N SER A 231 24.66 -22.61 40.81
CA SER A 231 24.01 -21.74 39.84
C SER A 231 22.59 -22.23 39.54
N ARG A 232 21.68 -21.27 39.35
CA ARG A 232 20.30 -21.52 38.93
C ARG A 232 20.10 -21.30 37.43
N GLY A 233 21.18 -21.06 36.68
CA GLY A 233 21.14 -20.74 35.25
C GLY A 233 20.64 -19.33 34.93
N GLY A 234 20.17 -19.10 33.72
CA GLY A 234 19.83 -17.77 33.21
C GLY A 234 21.06 -16.92 32.93
N CYS A 235 20.84 -15.63 32.67
CA CYS A 235 21.93 -14.73 32.24
C CYS A 235 22.94 -14.39 33.34
N PHE A 236 22.49 -14.35 34.60
CA PHE A 236 23.30 -13.95 35.76
C PHE A 236 23.52 -15.08 36.77
N GLY A 237 23.18 -16.33 36.41
CA GLY A 237 23.22 -17.47 37.33
C GLY A 237 22.12 -17.47 38.40
N THR A 238 21.17 -16.53 38.36
CA THR A 238 20.07 -16.36 39.33
C THR A 238 18.75 -17.01 38.89
N GLY A 239 18.72 -17.60 37.69
CA GLY A 239 17.54 -18.14 37.03
C GLY A 239 17.14 -17.33 35.80
N VAL A 240 16.28 -17.90 34.98
CA VAL A 240 15.65 -17.22 33.83
C VAL A 240 14.65 -16.19 34.35
N GLY A 241 14.63 -14.99 33.77
CA GLY A 241 13.63 -14.01 34.17
C GLY A 241 13.69 -12.67 33.46
N ARG A 242 12.94 -11.73 34.03
CA ARG A 242 12.79 -10.36 33.57
C ARG A 242 13.92 -9.48 34.11
N LEU A 243 14.45 -8.61 33.28
CA LEU A 243 15.48 -7.65 33.67
C LEU A 243 14.85 -6.46 34.41
N ASP A 244 15.64 -5.82 35.27
CA ASP A 244 15.22 -4.67 36.08
C ASP A 244 15.29 -3.34 35.30
N SER A 245 14.75 -3.34 34.09
CA SER A 245 14.65 -2.16 33.24
C SER A 245 13.37 -2.24 32.41
N ASN A 246 12.63 -1.14 32.40
CA ASN A 246 11.47 -0.92 31.54
C ASN A 246 11.73 0.19 30.51
N GLU A 247 13.00 0.57 30.32
CA GLU A 247 13.40 1.59 29.36
C GLU A 247 13.48 0.99 27.94
N PRO A 248 13.22 1.77 26.88
CA PRO A 248 13.41 1.31 25.51
C PRO A 248 14.89 1.01 25.22
N LEU A 249 15.83 1.67 25.88
CA LEU A 249 17.26 1.40 25.74
C LEU A 249 17.80 0.67 26.98
N PHE A 250 18.33 -0.53 26.78
CA PHE A 250 18.97 -1.32 27.81
C PHE A 250 20.42 -1.63 27.45
N VAL A 251 21.34 -1.32 28.37
CA VAL A 251 22.79 -1.46 28.14
C VAL A 251 23.39 -2.27 29.28
N LEU A 252 24.20 -3.28 28.94
CA LEU A 252 24.97 -4.05 29.91
C LEU A 252 26.37 -4.37 29.38
N ASN A 253 27.32 -4.61 30.27
CA ASN A 253 28.63 -5.13 29.91
C ASN A 253 28.60 -6.66 29.95
N ALA A 254 29.16 -7.34 28.95
CA ALA A 254 29.16 -8.80 28.89
C ALA A 254 29.81 -9.48 30.11
N SER A 255 30.69 -8.77 30.84
CA SER A 255 31.36 -9.28 32.04
C SER A 255 30.41 -9.60 33.20
N VAL A 256 29.17 -9.09 33.18
CA VAL A 256 28.17 -9.42 34.20
C VAL A 256 27.42 -10.72 33.91
N LEU A 257 27.58 -11.27 32.70
CA LEU A 257 26.95 -12.53 32.31
C LEU A 257 27.69 -13.70 32.94
N GLU A 258 26.96 -14.77 33.27
CA GLU A 258 27.48 -15.89 34.06
C GLU A 258 28.68 -16.60 33.40
N SER A 259 28.64 -16.75 32.08
CA SER A 259 29.65 -17.44 31.27
C SER A 259 30.15 -16.53 30.16
N SER A 260 31.48 -16.47 30.00
CA SER A 260 32.20 -15.80 28.92
C SER A 260 32.33 -16.65 27.64
N ASN A 261 31.61 -17.77 27.58
CA ASN A 261 31.59 -18.71 26.46
C ASN A 261 30.21 -19.35 26.37
N ALA A 262 29.20 -18.54 26.07
CA ALA A 262 27.81 -18.96 26.01
C ALA A 262 27.00 -18.00 25.13
N THR A 263 25.91 -18.51 24.56
CA THR A 263 24.93 -17.70 23.84
C THR A 263 23.77 -17.34 24.75
N TYR A 264 23.39 -16.07 24.75
CA TYR A 264 22.27 -15.53 25.52
C TYR A 264 21.16 -15.07 24.58
N VAL A 265 19.91 -15.22 25.04
CA VAL A 265 18.73 -14.75 24.32
C VAL A 265 18.11 -13.62 25.13
N PHE A 266 18.07 -12.44 24.52
CA PHE A 266 17.38 -11.28 25.05
C PHE A 266 16.05 -11.11 24.33
N LYS A 267 14.93 -11.19 25.05
CA LYS A 267 13.59 -10.99 24.51
C LYS A 267 13.05 -9.65 24.97
N LEU A 268 12.59 -8.83 24.04
CA LEU A 268 11.81 -7.63 24.32
C LEU A 268 10.33 -7.99 24.18
N ILE A 269 9.52 -7.64 25.19
CA ILE A 269 8.06 -7.68 25.09
C ILE A 269 7.55 -6.25 25.25
N VAL A 270 6.79 -5.78 24.27
CA VAL A 270 6.14 -4.47 24.27
C VAL A 270 4.66 -4.67 24.52
N THR A 271 4.07 -3.91 25.43
CA THR A 271 2.64 -4.01 25.76
C THR A 271 1.96 -2.64 25.76
N LYS A 272 0.68 -2.64 25.35
CA LYS A 272 -0.23 -1.50 25.40
C LYS A 272 -1.67 -2.02 25.40
N ASP A 273 -2.47 -1.58 26.38
CA ASP A 273 -3.83 -2.07 26.60
C ASP A 273 -3.85 -3.61 26.79
N VAL A 274 -4.58 -4.32 25.94
CA VAL A 274 -4.64 -5.80 25.88
C VAL A 274 -3.68 -6.40 24.84
N ARG A 275 -2.95 -5.57 24.09
CA ARG A 275 -2.07 -6.01 23.00
C ARG A 275 -0.64 -6.17 23.52
N SER A 276 0.05 -7.17 22.98
CA SER A 276 1.47 -7.40 23.20
C SER A 276 2.15 -7.83 21.91
N ALA A 277 3.43 -7.49 21.78
CA ALA A 277 4.30 -8.00 20.73
C ALA A 277 5.69 -8.28 21.32
N SER A 278 6.47 -9.13 20.67
CA SER A 278 7.81 -9.46 21.15
C SER A 278 8.82 -9.64 20.03
N ASP A 279 10.08 -9.44 20.36
CA ASP A 279 11.23 -9.66 19.48
C ASP A 279 12.41 -10.23 20.29
N GLU A 280 13.32 -10.97 19.66
CA GLU A 280 14.44 -11.64 20.31
C GLU A 280 15.79 -11.34 19.63
N LYS A 281 16.83 -11.12 20.44
CA LYS A 281 18.21 -10.96 19.98
C LYS A 281 19.12 -11.98 20.66
N LEU A 282 19.87 -12.72 19.86
CA LEU A 282 20.87 -13.66 20.33
C LEU A 282 22.23 -12.96 20.41
N VAL A 283 22.93 -13.18 21.52
CA VAL A 283 24.28 -12.64 21.74
C VAL A 283 25.19 -13.78 22.14
N GLU A 284 26.11 -14.13 21.25
CA GLU A 284 27.19 -15.08 21.54
C GLU A 284 28.33 -14.33 22.24
N VAL A 285 28.62 -14.72 23.48
CA VAL A 285 29.71 -14.12 24.26
C VAL A 285 30.92 -15.03 24.17
N VAL A 286 32.02 -14.47 23.67
CA VAL A 286 33.31 -15.15 23.52
C VAL A 286 34.40 -14.45 24.32
N LYS A 287 35.46 -15.18 24.65
CA LYS A 287 36.62 -14.59 25.33
C LYS A 287 37.38 -13.65 24.40
N GLY A 288 37.88 -12.55 24.98
CA GLY A 288 38.66 -11.57 24.25
C GLY A 288 37.81 -10.46 23.66
N ASN A 289 38.34 -9.78 22.64
CA ASN A 289 37.73 -8.58 22.07
C ASN A 289 37.53 -8.78 20.55
N PRO A 290 36.57 -9.61 20.12
CA PRO A 290 36.29 -9.82 18.71
C PRO A 290 35.87 -8.49 18.04
N PRO A 291 36.10 -8.36 16.74
CA PRO A 291 35.72 -7.17 15.99
C PRO A 291 34.21 -6.92 16.05
N GLU A 292 33.80 -5.66 16.18
CA GLU A 292 32.38 -5.28 16.10
C GLU A 292 31.97 -5.11 14.64
N VAL A 293 31.06 -5.96 14.20
CA VAL A 293 30.60 -6.05 12.80
C VAL A 293 29.12 -5.73 12.74
N SER A 294 28.75 -4.86 11.80
CA SER A 294 27.36 -4.50 11.54
C SER A 294 27.01 -4.66 10.06
N LEU A 295 25.73 -4.82 9.77
CA LEU A 295 25.19 -4.97 8.41
C LEU A 295 24.45 -3.70 7.99
N ASN A 296 24.95 -3.07 6.93
CA ASN A 296 24.34 -1.91 6.29
C ASN A 296 23.52 -2.37 5.09
N TRP A 297 22.19 -2.25 5.21
CA TRP A 297 21.24 -2.75 4.23
C TRP A 297 20.79 -1.66 3.27
N LEU A 298 20.90 -1.90 1.97
CA LEU A 298 20.35 -1.05 0.91
C LEU A 298 19.40 -1.91 0.07
N ASN A 299 18.09 -1.69 0.26
CA ASN A 299 17.06 -2.22 -0.62
C ASN A 299 16.57 -1.09 -1.53
N LEU A 300 16.94 -1.16 -2.81
CA LEU A 300 16.55 -0.14 -3.77
C LEU A 300 15.17 -0.50 -4.31
N GLU A 301 14.13 0.23 -3.91
CA GLU A 301 12.85 0.15 -4.61
C GLU A 301 13.09 0.45 -6.10
N ALA A 302 12.68 -0.47 -6.98
CA ALA A 302 12.93 -0.40 -8.41
C ALA A 302 12.27 0.82 -9.11
N ASN A 303 11.49 1.64 -8.41
CA ASN A 303 10.67 2.71 -8.98
C ASN A 303 11.24 4.14 -8.84
N PHE A 304 12.51 4.32 -8.45
CA PHE A 304 13.12 5.66 -8.46
C PHE A 304 14.43 5.72 -9.24
N SER A 305 14.37 5.39 -10.53
CA SER A 305 15.44 5.72 -11.48
C SER A 305 15.37 7.18 -11.91
N VAL A 306 15.63 8.13 -11.00
CA VAL A 306 15.91 9.50 -11.46
C VAL A 306 17.36 9.54 -11.91
N HIS A 307 17.58 9.50 -13.21
CA HIS A 307 18.86 9.89 -13.81
C HIS A 307 19.04 11.41 -13.65
N VAL A 308 19.34 11.90 -12.45
CA VAL A 308 19.78 13.29 -12.26
C VAL A 308 21.26 13.36 -12.63
N SER A 309 21.55 13.74 -13.86
CA SER A 309 22.87 14.24 -14.21
C SER A 309 23.14 15.53 -13.44
N ARG A 310 23.97 15.45 -12.39
CA ARG A 310 24.57 16.55 -11.62
C ARG A 310 23.57 17.51 -10.92
N ALA A 311 23.10 17.11 -9.75
CA ALA A 311 22.75 18.05 -8.70
C ALA A 311 23.18 17.49 -7.33
N ARG A 312 23.76 18.35 -6.49
CA ARG A 312 24.32 18.01 -5.18
C ARG A 312 23.18 17.71 -4.19
N ASN A 313 23.44 16.77 -3.28
CA ASN A 313 22.67 16.45 -2.07
C ASN A 313 21.15 16.41 -2.25
N ILE A 314 20.65 15.31 -2.82
CA ILE A 314 19.28 14.85 -2.57
C ILE A 314 19.37 13.83 -1.44
N ASP A 315 18.83 14.18 -0.28
CA ASP A 315 18.65 13.25 0.83
C ASP A 315 17.47 12.33 0.47
N LEU A 316 17.77 11.19 -0.17
CA LEU A 316 16.78 10.17 -0.46
C LEU A 316 16.44 9.47 0.85
N HIS A 317 15.38 9.91 1.51
CA HIS A 317 14.76 9.18 2.61
C HIS A 317 14.19 7.85 2.07
N PHE A 318 15.02 6.81 2.03
CA PHE A 318 14.54 5.45 1.90
C PHE A 318 13.69 5.15 3.14
N LYS A 319 12.39 4.95 2.96
CA LYS A 319 11.54 4.46 4.04
C LYS A 319 11.98 3.04 4.36
N ARG A 320 12.75 2.89 5.43
CA ARG A 320 13.07 1.60 6.03
C ARG A 320 11.78 1.06 6.65
N PHE A 321 10.98 0.35 5.85
CA PHE A 321 9.75 -0.26 6.33
C PHE A 321 10.09 -1.49 7.17
N VAL A 322 9.75 -1.43 8.46
CA VAL A 322 9.92 -2.52 9.42
C VAL A 322 8.55 -3.12 9.71
N LEU A 323 8.38 -4.41 9.47
CA LEU A 323 7.10 -5.11 9.60
C LEU A 323 7.35 -6.49 10.18
N ASN A 324 7.21 -6.64 11.51
CA ASN A 324 7.32 -7.87 12.34
C ASN A 324 8.58 -8.74 12.20
N ASP A 325 9.15 -8.88 11.02
CA ASP A 325 10.52 -9.28 10.75
C ASP A 325 11.27 -7.95 10.52
N ARG A 326 12.34 -7.68 11.27
CA ARG A 326 13.03 -6.35 11.38
C ARG A 326 13.37 -5.64 10.07
N LEU A 327 13.23 -6.33 8.95
CA LEU A 327 13.46 -5.84 7.61
C LEU A 327 12.54 -6.54 6.60
N ASN A 328 11.81 -5.76 5.81
CA ASN A 328 11.09 -6.26 4.64
C ASN A 328 11.97 -6.18 3.38
N VAL A 329 12.14 -7.32 2.70
CA VAL A 329 12.87 -7.39 1.44
C VAL A 329 11.91 -7.61 0.27
N ILE A 330 11.90 -6.71 -0.71
CA ILE A 330 11.17 -6.91 -1.96
C ILE A 330 11.98 -7.86 -2.85
N SER A 331 11.45 -9.04 -3.14
CA SER A 331 12.11 -10.07 -3.96
C SER A 331 12.34 -9.64 -5.41
N THR A 332 11.55 -8.68 -5.93
CA THR A 332 11.65 -8.16 -7.30
C THR A 332 12.66 -7.03 -7.47
N ALA A 333 13.33 -6.61 -6.39
CA ALA A 333 14.33 -5.55 -6.38
C ALA A 333 15.74 -6.12 -6.15
N PRO A 334 16.80 -5.43 -6.64
CA PRO A 334 18.16 -5.82 -6.32
C PRO A 334 18.45 -5.55 -4.85
N LEU A 335 19.12 -6.50 -4.20
CA LEU A 335 19.48 -6.39 -2.80
C LEU A 335 20.99 -6.24 -2.65
N THR A 336 21.43 -5.14 -2.01
CA THR A 336 22.84 -4.87 -1.71
C THR A 336 23.02 -4.68 -0.22
N ILE A 337 23.96 -5.43 0.37
CA ILE A 337 24.34 -5.32 1.77
C ILE A 337 25.83 -5.07 1.85
N SER A 338 26.25 -4.17 2.73
CA SER A 338 27.67 -4.02 3.07
C SER A 338 27.88 -4.34 4.54
N ALA A 339 28.95 -5.06 4.84
CA ALA A 339 29.44 -5.13 6.21
C ALA A 339 29.98 -3.77 6.61
N ASP A 340 29.98 -3.41 7.88
CA ASP A 340 30.83 -2.37 8.43
C ASP A 340 31.55 -2.86 9.67
N TYR A 341 32.81 -2.47 9.78
CA TYR A 341 33.73 -2.92 10.83
C TYR A 341 34.49 -1.72 11.37
N MET A 342 34.31 -1.44 12.66
CA MET A 342 35.06 -0.41 13.37
C MET A 342 36.35 -0.98 13.94
N GLY A 343 37.50 -0.45 13.51
CA GLY A 343 38.82 -0.91 13.95
C GLY A 343 39.87 -1.05 12.83
N TYR A 344 39.55 -0.63 11.60
CA TYR A 344 40.44 -0.83 10.45
C TYR A 344 41.81 -0.15 10.63
N GLN A 345 42.87 -0.91 10.37
CA GLN A 345 44.12 -0.40 9.82
C GLN A 345 44.18 -0.83 8.35
N CYS A 346 44.70 0.01 7.44
CA CYS A 346 44.75 -0.29 6.00
C CYS A 346 45.51 -1.58 5.63
N ASN A 347 46.24 -2.18 6.58
CA ASN A 347 47.05 -3.38 6.42
C ASN A 347 46.41 -4.66 7.01
N ASP A 348 45.21 -4.58 7.57
CA ASP A 348 44.55 -5.74 8.15
C ASP A 348 44.07 -6.69 7.03
N ASP A 349 44.55 -7.93 7.05
CA ASP A 349 44.07 -8.99 6.15
C ASP A 349 42.76 -9.54 6.74
N VAL A 350 41.65 -8.99 6.27
CA VAL A 350 40.29 -9.31 6.71
C VAL A 350 39.62 -10.20 5.67
N GLU A 351 39.09 -11.33 6.12
CA GLU A 351 38.26 -12.23 5.32
C GLU A 351 36.79 -12.08 5.70
N TYR A 352 35.92 -11.95 4.69
CA TYR A 352 34.47 -11.90 4.84
C TYR A 352 33.89 -13.19 4.28
N GLN A 353 33.02 -13.84 5.04
CA GLN A 353 32.34 -15.06 4.62
C GLN A 353 30.83 -14.87 4.74
N TRP A 354 30.15 -14.89 3.60
CA TRP A 354 28.71 -14.69 3.50
C TRP A 354 28.00 -16.01 3.20
N ILE A 355 27.01 -16.35 4.01
CA ILE A 355 26.15 -17.52 3.80
C ILE A 355 24.70 -17.10 3.93
N LEU A 356 23.90 -17.39 2.91
CA LEU A 356 22.46 -17.19 2.93
C LEU A 356 21.76 -18.53 3.10
N TYR A 357 20.89 -18.58 4.10
CA TYR A 357 20.00 -19.71 4.33
C TYR A 357 18.56 -19.33 4.04
N GLN A 358 17.81 -20.27 3.47
CA GLN A 358 16.37 -20.22 3.31
C GLN A 358 15.70 -21.11 4.37
N GLU A 359 14.58 -20.65 4.93
CA GLU A 359 13.78 -21.45 5.87
C GLU A 359 13.15 -22.65 5.15
N ASP A 360 13.37 -23.85 5.68
CA ASP A 360 12.79 -25.10 5.21
C ASP A 360 11.89 -25.75 6.27
N LYS A 361 10.77 -26.30 5.82
CA LYS A 361 9.74 -26.86 6.70
C LYS A 361 10.20 -28.09 7.50
N ASN A 362 11.25 -28.78 7.06
CA ASN A 362 11.69 -30.05 7.64
C ASN A 362 13.11 -29.96 8.26
N ALA A 363 14.00 -29.16 7.67
CA ALA A 363 15.41 -29.06 8.06
C ALA A 363 15.77 -27.75 8.82
N GLY A 364 14.81 -26.83 8.98
CA GLY A 364 15.04 -25.53 9.62
C GLY A 364 15.65 -24.53 8.65
N TRP A 365 16.96 -24.62 8.41
CA TRP A 365 17.70 -23.68 7.54
C TRP A 365 18.47 -24.45 6.45
N LEU A 366 18.17 -24.17 5.18
CA LEU A 366 18.89 -24.71 4.02
C LEU A 366 19.82 -23.65 3.44
N GLU A 367 21.09 -23.99 3.28
CA GLU A 367 22.05 -23.13 2.56
C GLU A 367 21.65 -23.01 1.09
N VAL A 368 21.38 -21.79 0.63
CA VAL A 368 20.98 -21.50 -0.75
C VAL A 368 22.03 -20.67 -1.50
N PHE A 369 22.92 -20.01 -0.76
CA PHE A 369 24.00 -19.24 -1.34
C PHE A 369 25.20 -19.18 -0.40
N ASN A 370 26.39 -19.31 -0.97
CA ASN A 370 27.64 -19.26 -0.24
C ASN A 370 28.69 -18.60 -1.13
N GLN A 371 29.15 -17.42 -0.72
CA GLN A 371 30.25 -16.71 -1.36
C GLN A 371 31.33 -16.42 -0.33
N PRO A 372 32.43 -17.16 -0.35
CA PRO A 372 33.67 -16.76 0.30
C PRO A 372 34.41 -15.80 -0.62
N GLU A 373 33.92 -14.57 -0.76
CA GLU A 373 34.67 -13.50 -1.41
C GLU A 373 35.29 -12.59 -0.35
N ARG A 374 36.48 -12.05 -0.60
CA ARG A 374 37.10 -11.00 0.24
C ARG A 374 36.32 -9.67 0.20
N THR A 375 35.08 -9.67 -0.28
CA THR A 375 34.30 -8.47 -0.54
C THR A 375 33.48 -8.11 0.69
N LYS A 376 33.58 -6.82 1.07
CA LYS A 376 32.76 -6.19 2.11
C LYS A 376 31.28 -6.11 1.70
N VAL A 377 30.94 -6.44 0.45
CA VAL A 377 29.62 -6.21 -0.16
C VAL A 377 29.04 -7.53 -0.65
N PHE A 378 27.79 -7.77 -0.29
CA PHE A 378 26.98 -8.91 -0.69
C PHE A 378 25.82 -8.41 -1.56
N THR A 379 25.61 -9.05 -2.72
CA THR A 379 24.59 -8.64 -3.69
C THR A 379 23.75 -9.83 -4.15
N ILE A 380 22.44 -9.63 -4.24
CA ILE A 380 21.50 -10.58 -4.83
C ILE A 380 20.72 -9.89 -5.95
N ASP A 381 20.69 -10.50 -7.12
CA ASP A 381 19.91 -10.03 -8.26
C ASP A 381 18.39 -10.19 -8.01
N PRO A 382 17.55 -9.35 -8.67
CA PRO A 382 16.10 -9.48 -8.61
C PRO A 382 15.61 -10.90 -8.92
N LYS A 383 14.52 -11.31 -8.26
CA LYS A 383 13.78 -12.57 -8.48
C LYS A 383 14.55 -13.85 -8.11
N ILE A 384 15.72 -13.75 -7.49
CA ILE A 384 16.41 -14.91 -6.90
C ILE A 384 15.73 -15.37 -5.62
N LEU A 385 15.34 -14.43 -4.76
CA LEU A 385 14.65 -14.75 -3.51
C LEU A 385 13.18 -15.09 -3.78
N GLU A 386 12.66 -16.12 -3.13
CA GLU A 386 11.26 -16.49 -3.18
C GLU A 386 10.41 -15.50 -2.37
N ASP A 387 9.17 -15.26 -2.81
CA ASP A 387 8.24 -14.36 -2.11
C ASP A 387 7.77 -14.95 -0.77
N ASN A 388 7.45 -14.09 0.20
CA ASN A 388 6.90 -14.47 1.50
C ASN A 388 7.71 -15.56 2.24
N THR A 389 9.03 -15.55 2.05
CA THR A 389 9.96 -16.58 2.51
C THR A 389 10.96 -15.98 3.48
N LYS A 390 11.26 -16.69 4.57
CA LYS A 390 12.25 -16.26 5.56
C LYS A 390 13.64 -16.68 5.14
N TYR A 391 14.58 -15.76 5.32
CA TYR A 391 15.99 -15.94 5.05
C TYR A 391 16.82 -15.57 6.27
N ARG A 392 17.94 -16.25 6.45
CA ARG A 392 18.95 -15.97 7.47
C ARG A 392 20.25 -15.68 6.75
N LEU A 393 20.69 -14.43 6.76
CA LEU A 393 21.99 -14.03 6.23
C LEU A 393 23.01 -14.01 7.35
N GLU A 394 24.06 -14.81 7.18
CA GLU A 394 25.18 -14.91 8.11
C GLU A 394 26.42 -14.29 7.49
N LEU A 395 27.04 -13.38 8.23
CA LEU A 395 28.36 -12.83 7.95
C LEU A 395 29.32 -13.28 9.05
N THR A 396 30.43 -13.89 8.64
CA THR A 396 31.58 -14.12 9.52
C THR A 396 32.76 -13.27 9.04
N VAL A 397 33.35 -12.51 9.97
CA VAL A 397 34.55 -11.70 9.74
C VAL A 397 35.72 -12.31 10.50
N ILE A 398 36.80 -12.58 9.78
CA ILE A 398 38.00 -13.22 10.32
C ILE A 398 39.17 -12.24 10.15
N LEU A 399 39.80 -11.86 11.27
CA LEU A 399 41.08 -11.14 11.28
C LEU A 399 42.22 -12.11 11.64
N ARG A 400 43.41 -11.89 11.08
CA ARG A 400 44.59 -12.71 11.40
C ARG A 400 44.87 -12.70 12.90
N ASN A 401 44.81 -13.89 13.52
CA ASN A 401 45.06 -14.19 14.94
C ASN A 401 44.00 -13.70 15.96
N ASP A 402 42.86 -13.19 15.50
CA ASP A 402 41.76 -12.82 16.41
C ASP A 402 40.63 -13.86 16.39
N THR A 403 39.80 -13.82 17.43
CA THR A 403 38.55 -14.57 17.49
C THR A 403 37.61 -14.05 16.39
N PRO A 404 37.09 -14.91 15.50
CA PRO A 404 36.12 -14.51 14.49
C PRO A 404 34.90 -13.84 15.11
N SER A 405 34.30 -12.90 14.38
CA SER A 405 33.03 -12.28 14.78
C SER A 405 31.96 -12.63 13.77
N LYS A 406 30.78 -12.95 14.30
CA LYS A 406 29.60 -13.32 13.54
C LYS A 406 28.49 -12.30 13.75
N SER A 407 27.86 -11.91 12.64
CA SER A 407 26.69 -11.04 12.60
C SER A 407 25.64 -11.66 11.69
N VAL A 408 24.41 -11.77 12.17
CA VAL A 408 23.33 -12.50 11.47
C VAL A 408 22.07 -11.66 11.45
N GLN A 409 21.49 -11.53 10.25
CA GLN A 409 20.19 -10.92 10.06
C GLN A 409 19.19 -11.94 9.52
N VAL A 410 18.12 -12.19 10.29
CA VAL A 410 16.93 -12.87 9.78
C VAL A 410 15.99 -11.82 9.18
N PHE A 411 15.54 -12.04 7.96
CA PHE A 411 14.59 -11.17 7.26
C PHE A 411 13.58 -12.01 6.49
N LYS A 412 12.48 -11.37 6.09
CA LYS A 412 11.44 -12.02 5.30
C LYS A 412 11.19 -11.23 4.03
N THR A 413 11.02 -11.94 2.92
CA THR A 413 10.60 -11.32 1.68
C THR A 413 9.12 -10.95 1.73
N ALA A 414 8.77 -9.82 1.13
CA ALA A 414 7.40 -9.34 1.14
C ALA A 414 6.48 -10.27 0.32
N LEU A 415 5.21 -10.38 0.72
CA LEU A 415 4.20 -11.08 -0.08
C LEU A 415 3.77 -10.16 -1.23
N LEU A 416 4.12 -10.51 -2.46
CA LEU A 416 3.72 -9.75 -3.64
C LEU A 416 2.19 -9.81 -3.86
N PRO A 417 1.56 -8.77 -4.43
CA PRO A 417 0.20 -8.88 -4.96
C PRO A 417 0.11 -10.02 -6.00
N LYS A 418 -0.75 -11.00 -5.79
CA LYS A 418 -0.95 -12.15 -6.68
C LYS A 418 -2.43 -12.29 -7.04
N GLU A 419 -2.71 -13.12 -8.04
CA GLU A 419 -4.06 -13.55 -8.49
C GLU A 419 -4.93 -12.48 -9.16
N GLY A 420 -4.60 -11.20 -9.00
CA GLY A 420 -5.26 -10.13 -9.73
C GLY A 420 -4.77 -9.95 -11.16
N SER A 421 -5.53 -9.17 -11.92
CA SER A 421 -5.26 -8.83 -13.30
C SER A 421 -5.73 -7.41 -13.60
N CYS A 422 -5.21 -6.83 -14.66
CA CYS A 422 -5.70 -5.57 -15.22
C CYS A 422 -6.06 -5.77 -16.68
N VAL A 423 -7.14 -5.12 -17.14
CA VAL A 423 -7.62 -5.18 -18.51
C VAL A 423 -7.91 -3.78 -19.04
N VAL A 424 -7.69 -3.56 -20.33
CA VAL A 424 -8.02 -2.32 -21.02
C VAL A 424 -9.20 -2.55 -21.96
N THR A 425 -10.20 -1.66 -21.93
CA THR A 425 -11.37 -1.71 -22.82
C THR A 425 -11.62 -0.33 -23.47
N PRO A 426 -11.78 -0.23 -24.80
CA PRO A 426 -11.62 -1.30 -25.78
C PRO A 426 -10.16 -1.76 -25.89
N ASP A 427 -9.91 -2.98 -26.35
CA ASP A 427 -8.55 -3.52 -26.56
C ASP A 427 -7.88 -2.96 -27.83
N THR A 428 -8.65 -2.29 -28.70
CA THR A 428 -8.20 -1.62 -29.91
C THR A 428 -8.80 -0.21 -30.01
N GLY A 429 -8.00 0.78 -30.40
CA GLY A 429 -8.48 2.14 -30.62
C GLY A 429 -7.50 3.03 -31.38
N GLU A 430 -7.88 4.28 -31.58
CA GLU A 430 -7.08 5.32 -32.23
C GLU A 430 -6.33 6.15 -31.19
N ALA A 431 -5.05 6.41 -31.45
CA ALA A 431 -4.20 7.24 -30.60
C ALA A 431 -4.83 8.63 -30.38
N VAL A 432 -4.66 9.19 -29.18
CA VAL A 432 -5.16 10.53 -28.77
C VAL A 432 -6.68 10.65 -28.64
N TYR A 433 -7.46 9.94 -29.45
CA TYR A 433 -8.91 10.13 -29.55
C TYR A 433 -9.73 9.06 -28.83
N THR A 434 -9.25 7.82 -28.76
CA THR A 434 -9.96 6.76 -28.05
C THR A 434 -9.72 6.87 -26.55
N LEU A 435 -10.81 6.83 -25.79
CA LEU A 435 -10.77 6.77 -24.33
C LEU A 435 -10.75 5.30 -23.90
N PHE A 436 -9.64 4.89 -23.29
CA PHE A 436 -9.41 3.52 -22.84
C PHE A 436 -9.71 3.42 -21.34
N GLU A 437 -10.58 2.50 -20.95
CA GLU A 437 -10.82 2.17 -19.55
C GLU A 437 -9.86 1.06 -19.11
N LEU A 438 -8.92 1.38 -18.23
CA LEU A 438 -8.13 0.38 -17.50
C LEU A 438 -8.87 0.00 -16.22
N LEU A 439 -9.11 -1.29 -16.03
CA LEU A 439 -9.71 -1.85 -14.82
C LEU A 439 -8.82 -2.96 -14.25
N CYS A 440 -8.38 -2.78 -13.02
CA CYS A 440 -7.65 -3.76 -12.23
C CYS A 440 -8.58 -4.43 -11.22
N PHE A 441 -8.51 -5.75 -11.10
CA PHE A 441 -9.40 -6.54 -10.23
C PHE A 441 -8.72 -7.83 -9.77
N GLY A 442 -9.34 -8.52 -8.81
CA GLY A 442 -8.86 -9.83 -8.32
C GLY A 442 -7.68 -9.75 -7.33
N TRP A 443 -7.25 -8.55 -6.93
CA TRP A 443 -6.25 -8.37 -5.89
C TRP A 443 -6.86 -8.61 -4.52
N PHE A 444 -6.31 -9.55 -3.76
CA PHE A 444 -6.73 -9.84 -2.39
C PHE A 444 -5.58 -9.61 -1.41
N ALA A 445 -5.79 -8.75 -0.42
CA ALA A 445 -4.91 -8.62 0.73
C ALA A 445 -5.75 -8.42 1.99
N ILE A 446 -5.48 -9.26 2.99
CA ILE A 446 -6.09 -9.11 4.31
C ILE A 446 -5.43 -7.91 4.99
N ASN A 447 -6.23 -6.91 5.36
CA ASN A 447 -5.80 -5.73 6.14
C ASN A 447 -4.79 -4.80 5.44
N GLU A 448 -4.79 -4.72 4.10
CA GLU A 448 -3.90 -3.83 3.35
C GLU A 448 -4.64 -3.09 2.22
N THR A 449 -4.07 -1.97 1.78
CA THR A 449 -4.51 -1.24 0.58
C THR A 449 -3.64 -1.56 -0.62
N PHE A 450 -4.23 -1.37 -1.80
CA PHE A 450 -3.49 -1.26 -3.05
C PHE A 450 -3.45 0.18 -3.55
N THR A 451 -2.28 0.60 -3.99
CA THR A 451 -2.05 1.80 -4.80
C THR A 451 -1.63 1.33 -6.18
N TYR A 452 -2.15 1.98 -7.21
CA TYR A 452 -1.86 1.68 -8.60
C TYR A 452 -0.98 2.78 -9.16
N GLU A 453 0.10 2.39 -9.81
CA GLU A 453 0.90 3.27 -10.66
C GLU A 453 0.81 2.77 -12.09
N ILE A 454 0.43 3.66 -13.01
CA ILE A 454 0.29 3.34 -14.42
C ILE A 454 1.43 4.05 -15.14
N GLN A 455 2.15 3.32 -15.99
CA GLN A 455 3.21 3.88 -16.83
C GLN A 455 3.05 3.43 -18.27
N ILE A 456 3.54 4.26 -19.19
CA ILE A 456 3.71 3.90 -20.60
C ILE A 456 5.17 4.08 -21.01
N SER A 457 5.64 3.25 -21.92
CA SER A 457 6.98 3.34 -22.46
C SER A 457 7.01 4.27 -23.68
N GLY A 458 7.95 5.23 -23.69
CA GLY A 458 8.32 5.96 -24.91
C GLY A 458 9.71 5.57 -25.42
N GLU A 459 10.25 6.37 -26.32
CA GLU A 459 11.53 6.05 -26.97
C GLU A 459 12.73 6.20 -26.03
N GLY A 460 13.76 5.37 -26.21
CA GLY A 460 15.03 5.46 -25.46
C GLY A 460 14.90 5.23 -23.96
N SER A 461 14.08 4.24 -23.56
CA SER A 461 13.88 3.78 -22.17
C SER A 461 13.31 4.84 -21.21
N ILE A 462 12.61 5.86 -21.72
CA ILE A 462 11.89 6.83 -20.91
C ILE A 462 10.49 6.28 -20.61
N TYR A 463 10.12 6.23 -19.33
CA TYR A 463 8.79 5.85 -18.87
C TYR A 463 8.01 7.09 -18.46
N TYR A 464 6.75 7.14 -18.86
CA TYR A 464 5.83 8.23 -18.54
C TYR A 464 4.81 7.69 -17.56
N SER A 465 4.84 8.22 -16.34
CA SER A 465 3.78 7.94 -15.39
C SER A 465 2.49 8.56 -15.91
N TYR A 466 1.39 7.84 -15.79
CA TYR A 466 0.06 8.21 -16.25
C TYR A 466 -0.93 8.25 -15.12
N TYR A 467 -0.64 7.67 -13.97
CA TYR A 467 -1.50 7.70 -12.78
C TYR A 467 -0.72 7.20 -11.58
N HIS A 468 -0.99 7.78 -10.42
CA HIS A 468 -0.60 7.24 -9.13
C HIS A 468 -1.72 7.47 -8.11
N GLY A 469 -2.30 6.40 -7.57
CA GLY A 469 -3.34 6.52 -6.56
C GLY A 469 -4.11 5.24 -6.29
N PRO A 470 -5.12 5.27 -5.39
CA PRO A 470 -5.81 4.07 -4.93
C PRO A 470 -6.90 3.55 -5.89
N SER A 471 -7.22 4.29 -6.96
CA SER A 471 -8.29 3.89 -7.89
C SER A 471 -7.83 2.74 -8.77
N ALA A 472 -8.52 1.60 -8.67
CA ALA A 472 -8.31 0.44 -9.53
C ALA A 472 -8.89 0.63 -10.95
N LYS A 473 -9.63 1.72 -11.18
CA LYS A 473 -10.21 2.09 -12.46
C LYS A 473 -9.67 3.44 -12.91
N GLN A 474 -9.19 3.51 -14.14
CA GLN A 474 -8.68 4.74 -14.73
C GLN A 474 -9.07 4.88 -16.19
N MET A 475 -9.42 6.10 -16.60
CA MET A 475 -9.58 6.44 -18.02
C MET A 475 -8.26 6.98 -18.56
N LEU A 476 -7.81 6.42 -19.67
CA LEU A 476 -6.51 6.69 -20.30
C LEU A 476 -6.70 7.16 -21.74
N VAL A 477 -5.83 8.06 -22.18
CA VAL A 477 -5.66 8.44 -23.59
C VAL A 477 -4.26 8.00 -24.01
N LEU A 478 -4.16 7.05 -24.94
CA LEU A 478 -2.89 6.38 -25.24
C LEU A 478 -2.23 6.90 -26.53
N PRO A 479 -0.89 6.87 -26.63
CA PRO A 479 -0.18 7.16 -27.87
C PRO A 479 -0.22 5.99 -28.86
N GLN A 480 0.16 6.26 -30.10
CA GLN A 480 0.30 5.25 -31.14
C GLN A 480 1.25 4.13 -30.71
N GLY A 481 0.82 2.87 -30.91
CA GLY A 481 1.64 1.69 -30.65
C GLY A 481 2.70 1.46 -31.71
N ASN A 482 3.53 0.43 -31.51
CA ASN A 482 4.67 0.16 -32.39
C ASN A 482 4.23 -0.36 -33.76
N ALA A 483 4.44 0.42 -34.82
CA ALA A 483 4.06 0.09 -36.19
C ALA A 483 4.69 -1.23 -36.69
N SER A 484 5.95 -1.49 -36.34
CA SER A 484 6.67 -2.72 -36.74
C SER A 484 6.09 -3.98 -36.08
N HIS A 485 5.34 -3.80 -34.99
CA HIS A 485 4.66 -4.87 -34.26
C HIS A 485 3.14 -4.70 -34.33
N GLY A 486 2.59 -4.24 -35.46
CA GLY A 486 1.14 -4.21 -35.68
C GLY A 486 0.37 -3.23 -34.80
N TYR A 487 1.04 -2.19 -34.29
CA TYR A 487 0.54 -1.17 -33.37
C TYR A 487 0.19 -1.66 -31.97
N TRP A 488 0.78 -2.77 -31.52
CA TRP A 488 0.70 -3.19 -30.14
C TRP A 488 1.53 -2.27 -29.22
N SER A 489 1.00 -2.01 -28.03
CA SER A 489 1.66 -1.32 -26.93
C SER A 489 1.31 -2.01 -25.61
N ASN A 490 2.19 -1.90 -24.62
CA ASN A 490 1.95 -2.42 -23.27
C ASN A 490 1.80 -1.25 -22.31
N VAL A 491 0.65 -1.16 -21.65
CA VAL A 491 0.46 -0.29 -20.49
C VAL A 491 1.04 -1.03 -19.29
N LYS A 492 2.10 -0.48 -18.70
CA LYS A 492 2.72 -1.03 -17.49
C LYS A 492 1.90 -0.61 -16.28
N VAL A 493 1.42 -1.59 -15.53
CA VAL A 493 0.67 -1.35 -14.30
C VAL A 493 1.42 -1.94 -13.13
N PHE A 494 1.79 -1.08 -12.19
CA PHE A 494 2.36 -1.47 -10.92
C PHE A 494 1.24 -1.47 -9.88
N VAL A 495 1.08 -2.61 -9.21
CA VAL A 495 0.15 -2.78 -8.09
C VAL A 495 0.96 -2.82 -6.81
N LEU A 496 0.88 -1.77 -6.02
CA LEU A 496 1.67 -1.56 -4.81
C LEU A 496 0.79 -1.86 -3.59
N ARG A 497 1.28 -2.71 -2.69
CA ARG A 497 0.68 -2.91 -1.37
C ARG A 497 1.13 -1.82 -0.42
N SER A 498 0.35 -1.56 0.64
CA SER A 498 0.71 -0.63 1.70
C SER A 498 2.01 -1.00 2.44
N ASN A 499 2.50 -2.24 2.29
CA ASN A 499 3.78 -2.71 2.83
C ASN A 499 4.98 -2.52 1.87
N GLY A 500 4.78 -1.90 0.69
CA GLY A 500 5.79 -1.65 -0.34
C GLY A 500 5.94 -2.77 -1.38
N ALA A 501 5.34 -3.94 -1.17
CA ALA A 501 5.40 -5.04 -2.13
C ALA A 501 4.70 -4.66 -3.44
N THR A 502 5.40 -4.84 -4.56
CA THR A 502 4.93 -4.36 -5.87
C THR A 502 4.96 -5.48 -6.89
N THR A 503 3.85 -5.62 -7.63
CA THR A 503 3.74 -6.50 -8.80
C THR A 503 3.59 -5.65 -10.06
N GLU A 504 4.39 -5.96 -11.07
CA GLU A 504 4.32 -5.35 -12.40
C GLU A 504 3.48 -6.22 -13.35
N LEU A 505 2.59 -5.59 -14.10
CA LEU A 505 1.80 -6.20 -15.17
C LEU A 505 2.00 -5.43 -16.47
N ASP A 506 2.21 -6.15 -17.57
CA ASP A 506 2.13 -5.61 -18.93
C ASP A 506 0.72 -5.86 -19.48
N VAL A 507 -0.07 -4.80 -19.67
CA VAL A 507 -1.43 -4.88 -20.23
C VAL A 507 -1.41 -4.52 -21.71
N PRO A 508 -1.61 -5.50 -22.62
CA PRO A 508 -1.50 -5.26 -24.05
C PRO A 508 -2.72 -4.50 -24.59
N VAL A 509 -2.47 -3.54 -25.48
CA VAL A 509 -3.49 -2.74 -26.16
C VAL A 509 -3.01 -2.37 -27.56
N ARG A 510 -3.92 -2.39 -28.54
CA ARG A 510 -3.60 -2.03 -29.92
C ARG A 510 -4.04 -0.60 -30.21
N VAL A 511 -3.08 0.30 -30.46
CA VAL A 511 -3.37 1.73 -30.64
C VAL A 511 -2.91 2.20 -32.02
N THR A 512 -3.84 2.29 -32.96
CA THR A 512 -3.57 2.66 -34.35
C THR A 512 -3.36 4.17 -34.51
N PRO A 513 -2.72 4.62 -35.62
CA PRO A 513 -2.56 6.04 -35.90
C PRO A 513 -3.91 6.79 -35.93
N PRO A 514 -3.91 8.09 -35.56
CA PRO A 514 -5.11 8.91 -35.59
C PRO A 514 -5.63 9.07 -37.03
N LYS A 515 -6.94 8.91 -37.25
CA LYS A 515 -7.55 9.17 -38.56
C LYS A 515 -7.98 10.63 -38.68
N SER A 516 -7.89 11.17 -39.90
CA SER A 516 -8.19 12.58 -40.24
C SER A 516 -9.67 12.98 -40.10
N ASN A 517 -10.54 12.16 -39.50
CA ASN A 517 -11.99 12.33 -39.48
C ASN A 517 -12.58 12.78 -38.13
N ALA A 518 -11.74 13.14 -37.15
CA ALA A 518 -12.21 13.69 -35.88
C ALA A 518 -12.86 15.07 -36.07
N SER A 519 -13.94 15.36 -35.34
CA SER A 519 -14.66 16.64 -35.39
C SER A 519 -13.81 17.85 -35.00
N MET A 520 -12.67 17.62 -34.32
CA MET A 520 -11.64 18.60 -34.01
C MET A 520 -10.27 17.89 -34.06
N ASP A 521 -9.44 18.20 -35.05
CA ASP A 521 -8.06 17.70 -35.10
C ASP A 521 -7.21 18.49 -34.09
N LEU A 522 -6.84 17.82 -32.99
CA LEU A 522 -6.08 18.43 -31.90
C LEU A 522 -4.66 18.82 -32.34
N PHE A 523 -4.07 18.08 -33.28
CA PHE A 523 -2.76 18.43 -33.84
C PHE A 523 -2.87 19.67 -34.72
N GLU A 524 -3.93 19.78 -35.52
CA GLU A 524 -4.22 20.98 -36.31
C GLU A 524 -4.51 22.19 -35.41
N LEU A 525 -5.30 22.01 -34.34
CA LEU A 525 -5.61 23.06 -33.38
C LEU A 525 -4.34 23.60 -32.71
N LEU A 526 -3.45 22.72 -32.26
CA LEU A 526 -2.16 23.09 -31.69
C LEU A 526 -1.34 23.94 -32.67
N VAL A 527 -1.31 23.57 -33.95
CA VAL A 527 -0.55 24.30 -34.98
C VAL A 527 -1.19 25.64 -35.34
N LYS A 528 -2.50 25.66 -35.62
CA LYS A 528 -3.21 26.83 -36.13
C LYS A 528 -3.60 27.85 -35.04
N ASN A 529 -3.95 27.39 -33.85
CA ASN A 529 -4.42 28.24 -32.76
C ASN A 529 -3.98 27.68 -31.39
N THR A 530 -2.71 27.89 -31.07
CA THR A 530 -2.10 27.38 -29.83
C THR A 530 -2.78 27.92 -28.57
N SER A 531 -3.27 29.17 -28.57
CA SER A 531 -4.01 29.72 -27.42
C SER A 531 -5.33 28.98 -27.17
N ALA A 532 -6.09 28.65 -28.23
CA ALA A 532 -7.32 27.87 -28.06
C ALA A 532 -7.03 26.42 -27.61
N PHE A 533 -5.90 25.85 -28.01
CA PHE A 533 -5.44 24.57 -27.49
C PHE A 533 -5.07 24.66 -25.99
N GLU A 534 -4.40 25.74 -25.57
CA GLU A 534 -4.11 26.00 -24.15
C GLU A 534 -5.39 26.19 -23.33
N ASP A 535 -6.37 26.94 -23.83
CA ASP A 535 -7.68 27.11 -23.18
C ASP A 535 -8.42 25.77 -23.04
N TYR A 536 -8.40 24.94 -24.09
CA TYR A 536 -8.94 23.59 -24.05
C TYR A 536 -8.27 22.74 -22.97
N LEU A 537 -6.94 22.78 -22.90
CA LEU A 537 -6.14 22.09 -21.91
C LEU A 537 -6.34 22.61 -20.46
N LEU A 538 -6.70 23.88 -20.27
CA LEU A 538 -7.03 24.49 -18.98
C LEU A 538 -8.46 24.14 -18.52
N SER A 539 -9.35 23.79 -19.44
CA SER A 539 -10.71 23.32 -19.11
C SER A 539 -10.73 21.89 -18.54
N MET A 540 -9.62 21.15 -18.67
CA MET A 540 -9.46 19.79 -18.20
C MET A 540 -8.74 19.75 -16.85
N GLU A 541 -8.94 18.68 -16.07
CA GLU A 541 -8.08 18.38 -14.92
C GLU A 541 -6.63 18.23 -15.37
N SER A 542 -5.69 18.83 -14.63
CA SER A 542 -4.26 18.89 -14.98
C SER A 542 -3.72 17.53 -15.40
N HIS A 543 -3.94 16.49 -14.61
CA HIS A 543 -3.47 15.13 -14.90
C HIS A 543 -3.95 14.58 -16.25
N LYS A 544 -5.22 14.79 -16.60
CA LYS A 544 -5.79 14.37 -17.90
C LYS A 544 -5.19 15.19 -19.05
N ALA A 545 -4.95 16.48 -18.83
CA ALA A 545 -4.31 17.33 -19.82
C ALA A 545 -2.87 16.88 -20.12
N TRP A 546 -2.11 16.46 -19.10
CA TRP A 546 -0.76 15.92 -19.27
C TRP A 546 -0.72 14.55 -19.94
N GLN A 547 -1.67 13.66 -19.63
CA GLN A 547 -1.83 12.40 -20.38
C GLN A 547 -2.07 12.69 -21.87
N LEU A 548 -2.98 13.63 -22.18
CA LEU A 548 -3.29 14.01 -23.56
C LEU A 548 -2.06 14.58 -24.27
N MET A 549 -1.35 15.53 -23.66
CA MET A 549 -0.13 16.10 -24.24
C MET A 549 0.93 15.01 -24.46
N THR A 550 1.12 14.10 -23.50
CA THR A 550 2.07 12.99 -23.63
C THR A 550 1.68 12.04 -24.75
N ALA A 551 0.39 11.69 -24.87
CA ALA A 551 -0.11 10.85 -25.94
C ALA A 551 0.10 11.49 -27.32
N MET A 552 -0.12 12.81 -27.43
CA MET A 552 0.15 13.56 -28.66
C MET A 552 1.64 13.62 -28.98
N LEU A 553 2.51 13.86 -27.98
CA LEU A 553 3.96 13.91 -28.17
C LEU A 553 4.49 12.57 -28.69
N LEU A 554 4.20 11.48 -27.98
CA LEU A 554 4.67 10.15 -28.32
C LEU A 554 4.09 9.66 -29.65
N THR A 555 2.85 10.04 -29.98
CA THR A 555 2.28 9.77 -31.31
C THR A 555 3.02 10.53 -32.40
N THR A 556 3.43 11.78 -32.14
CA THR A 556 4.23 12.59 -33.07
C THR A 556 5.62 11.97 -33.27
N GLU A 557 6.26 11.48 -32.20
CA GLU A 557 7.55 10.79 -32.29
C GLU A 557 7.45 9.46 -33.06
N ALA A 558 6.33 8.74 -32.92
CA ALA A 558 6.11 7.45 -33.57
C ALA A 558 5.60 7.53 -35.02
N GLN A 559 5.41 8.72 -35.61
CA GLN A 559 4.48 8.91 -36.71
C GLN A 559 4.89 8.33 -38.08
N GLU A 560 4.06 7.39 -38.55
CA GLU A 560 3.57 7.28 -39.92
C GLU A 560 2.17 7.95 -39.99
N LEU A 561 2.08 9.23 -40.36
CA LEU A 561 0.78 9.86 -40.64
C LEU A 561 0.18 9.24 -41.91
N VAL A 562 -0.92 8.50 -41.79
CA VAL A 562 -1.66 7.97 -42.94
C VAL A 562 -2.52 9.10 -43.54
N ASP A 563 -1.96 9.81 -44.53
CA ASP A 563 -2.70 10.82 -45.30
C ASP A 563 -3.84 10.15 -46.10
N GLY A 564 -5.09 10.53 -45.82
CA GLY A 564 -6.28 10.16 -46.60
C GLY A 564 -6.45 10.98 -47.89
N SER A 565 -5.40 11.64 -48.39
CA SER A 565 -5.45 12.43 -49.63
C SER A 565 -4.23 12.17 -50.51
N ASN A 566 -4.47 11.96 -51.81
CA ASN A 566 -3.47 11.75 -52.87
C ASN A 566 -2.57 12.99 -53.11
N SER A 567 -1.83 13.43 -52.11
CA SER A 567 -0.66 14.30 -52.32
C SER A 567 0.49 13.79 -51.46
N GLU A 568 1.50 13.21 -52.11
CA GLU A 568 2.77 12.84 -51.47
C GLU A 568 3.49 14.13 -51.00
N LYS A 569 3.29 14.54 -49.74
CA LYS A 569 4.17 15.53 -49.09
C LYS A 569 5.59 14.96 -49.06
N SER A 570 6.59 15.78 -49.41
CA SER A 570 7.99 15.34 -49.38
C SER A 570 8.43 14.99 -47.95
N LEU A 571 9.37 14.05 -47.81
CA LEU A 571 9.93 13.64 -46.51
C LEU A 571 10.39 14.83 -45.66
N GLN A 572 10.97 15.86 -46.30
CA GLN A 572 11.37 17.11 -45.65
C GLN A 572 10.19 17.92 -45.09
N GLN A 573 9.06 17.98 -45.79
CA GLN A 573 7.85 18.66 -45.30
C GLN A 573 7.23 17.92 -44.11
N ARG A 574 7.28 16.59 -44.10
CA ARG A 574 6.83 15.77 -42.97
C ARG A 574 7.68 15.99 -41.73
N ILE A 575 9.00 15.97 -41.87
CA ILE A 575 9.96 16.24 -40.78
C ILE A 575 9.77 17.67 -40.24
N ALA A 576 9.63 18.67 -41.10
CA ALA A 576 9.38 20.05 -40.67
C ALA A 576 8.07 20.20 -39.87
N CYS A 577 7.01 19.49 -40.27
CA CYS A 577 5.73 19.48 -39.56
C CYS A 577 5.85 18.85 -38.16
N LEU A 578 6.56 17.73 -38.05
CA LEU A 578 6.83 17.04 -36.79
C LEU A 578 7.60 17.92 -35.80
N ILE A 579 8.65 18.59 -36.26
CA ILE A 579 9.46 19.51 -35.44
C ILE A 579 8.59 20.66 -34.89
N VAL A 580 7.72 21.23 -35.72
CA VAL A 580 6.82 22.32 -35.30
C VAL A 580 5.83 21.85 -34.22
N LEU A 581 5.30 20.63 -34.33
CA LEU A 581 4.40 20.05 -33.33
C LEU A 581 5.10 19.86 -31.98
N VAL A 582 6.28 19.24 -31.97
CA VAL A 582 7.06 19.00 -30.75
C VAL A 582 7.44 20.32 -30.07
N LEU A 583 7.90 21.31 -30.84
CA LEU A 583 8.24 22.64 -30.32
C LEU A 583 7.06 23.34 -29.67
N LYS A 584 5.88 23.33 -30.33
CA LYS A 584 4.68 23.95 -29.77
C LYS A 584 4.23 23.26 -28.48
N GLN A 585 4.26 21.92 -28.43
CA GLN A 585 3.94 21.17 -27.21
C GLN A 585 4.91 21.46 -26.06
N ARG A 586 6.22 21.54 -26.35
CA ARG A 586 7.24 21.92 -25.36
C ARG A 586 6.97 23.31 -24.78
N ASP A 587 6.67 24.29 -25.64
CA ASP A 587 6.44 25.67 -25.20
C ASP A 587 5.16 25.78 -24.36
N VAL A 588 4.10 25.04 -24.72
CA VAL A 588 2.88 24.91 -23.89
C VAL A 588 3.22 24.31 -22.52
N ALA A 589 3.98 23.23 -22.48
CA ALA A 589 4.39 22.57 -21.24
C ALA A 589 5.22 23.49 -20.32
N LEU A 590 6.17 24.25 -20.89
CA LEU A 590 6.97 25.23 -20.14
C LEU A 590 6.13 26.36 -19.57
N ARG A 591 5.13 26.88 -20.32
CA ARG A 591 4.20 27.90 -19.81
C ARG A 591 3.35 27.37 -18.65
N ARG A 592 2.83 26.15 -18.75
CA ARG A 592 2.04 25.52 -17.66
C ARG A 592 2.86 25.30 -16.39
N LEU A 593 4.13 24.91 -16.52
CA LEU A 593 5.06 24.78 -15.40
C LEU A 593 5.25 26.09 -14.62
N GLN A 594 5.34 27.22 -15.33
CA GLN A 594 5.52 28.55 -14.71
C GLN A 594 4.31 29.00 -13.88
N ILE A 595 3.14 28.38 -14.07
CA ILE A 595 1.88 28.71 -13.38
C ILE A 595 1.76 27.96 -12.03
N ASN A 596 2.76 27.17 -11.63
CA ASN A 596 2.77 26.41 -10.36
C ASN A 596 1.56 25.45 -10.26
N GLU A 597 1.23 24.81 -11.38
CA GLU A 597 0.07 23.91 -11.53
C GLU A 597 0.13 22.69 -10.59
N PHE A 598 1.32 22.25 -10.20
CA PHE A 598 1.54 21.06 -9.38
C PHE A 598 2.01 21.43 -7.98
N LYS A 599 1.28 20.94 -6.98
CA LYS A 599 1.60 21.14 -5.56
C LYS A 599 2.25 19.92 -4.91
N ASP A 600 2.38 18.83 -5.66
CA ASP A 600 2.79 17.52 -5.20
C ASP A 600 3.88 16.89 -6.08
N LEU A 601 4.71 16.03 -5.47
CA LEU A 601 5.88 15.42 -6.10
C LEU A 601 5.54 14.54 -7.34
N PRO A 602 4.44 13.75 -7.37
CA PRO A 602 4.06 13.00 -8.56
C PRO A 602 3.80 13.90 -9.77
N GLY A 603 3.14 15.04 -9.54
CA GLY A 603 2.94 16.13 -10.51
C GLY A 603 4.19 16.51 -11.28
N LEU A 604 5.29 16.73 -10.55
CA LEU A 604 6.58 17.13 -11.13
C LEU A 604 7.26 15.99 -11.90
N VAL A 605 7.10 14.73 -11.46
CA VAL A 605 7.64 13.56 -12.16
C VAL A 605 7.01 13.41 -13.54
N PHE A 606 5.69 13.58 -13.65
CA PHE A 606 4.95 13.51 -14.93
C PHE A 606 5.54 14.44 -16.00
N ILE A 607 5.91 15.66 -15.61
CA ILE A 607 6.38 16.68 -16.54
C ILE A 607 7.85 16.47 -16.93
N SER A 608 8.66 15.94 -16.01
CA SER A 608 10.10 15.76 -16.23
C SER A 608 10.38 14.81 -17.41
N ALA A 609 9.65 13.69 -17.50
CA ALA A 609 9.75 12.76 -18.62
C ALA A 609 9.29 13.40 -19.95
N PHE A 610 8.19 14.15 -19.91
CA PHE A 610 7.68 14.90 -21.06
C PHE A 610 8.72 15.87 -21.63
N LEU A 611 9.29 16.73 -20.78
CA LEU A 611 10.29 17.70 -21.21
C LEU A 611 11.59 17.04 -21.69
N ALA A 612 11.99 15.92 -21.09
CA ALA A 612 13.17 15.18 -21.52
C ALA A 612 13.03 14.69 -22.96
N SER A 613 11.86 14.18 -23.36
CA SER A 613 11.63 13.72 -24.73
C SER A 613 11.43 14.87 -25.71
N ALA A 614 10.60 15.85 -25.35
CA ALA A 614 10.39 17.05 -26.16
C ALA A 614 11.69 17.87 -26.39
N GLY A 615 12.72 17.69 -25.55
CA GLY A 615 14.03 18.33 -25.66
C GLY A 615 15.11 17.51 -26.37
N ARG A 616 14.90 16.21 -26.65
CA ARG A 616 15.96 15.26 -27.05
C ARG A 616 16.63 15.59 -28.39
N ASN A 617 15.92 16.23 -29.33
CA ASN A 617 16.37 16.44 -30.72
C ASN A 617 16.51 17.92 -31.11
N LEU A 618 16.70 18.83 -30.15
CA LEU A 618 16.83 20.26 -30.44
C LEU A 618 18.30 20.73 -30.37
N PRO A 619 18.83 21.35 -31.44
CA PRO A 619 20.22 21.80 -31.46
C PRO A 619 20.50 23.02 -30.57
N GLU A 620 19.50 23.82 -30.19
CA GLU A 620 19.67 24.98 -29.30
C GLU A 620 18.47 25.19 -28.36
N LEU A 621 18.78 25.54 -27.10
CA LEU A 621 17.83 26.08 -26.12
C LEU A 621 17.42 27.49 -26.58
N SER A 622 16.21 27.64 -27.12
CA SER A 622 15.63 28.95 -27.31
C SER A 622 15.31 29.55 -25.94
N TYR A 623 16.22 30.36 -25.39
CA TYR A 623 15.90 31.28 -24.32
C TYR A 623 14.87 32.28 -24.87
N LEU A 624 13.62 32.16 -24.44
CA LEU A 624 12.62 33.19 -24.68
C LEU A 624 12.95 34.39 -23.77
N SER A 625 13.24 35.53 -24.41
CA SER A 625 13.24 36.87 -23.82
C SER A 625 11.82 37.41 -23.68
#